data_AF-M1DX71-F1
#
_entry.id   AF-M1DX71-F1
#
_cell.length_a   1.000
_cell.length_b   1.000
_cell.length_c   1.000
_cell.angle_alpha   90.00
_cell.angle_beta   90.00
_cell.angle_gamma   90.00
#
_symmetry.space_group_name_H-M   'P 1'
#
loop_
_entity.id
_entity.type
_entity.pdbx_description
1 polymer ?
#
loop_
_entity_poly.entity_id
_entity_poly.type
_entity_poly.pdbx_seq_one_letter_code
_entity_poly.pdbx_strand_id
1 'polypeptide(L)'
;MPPKPGYHVSIDPYQINRMKIQSSSQGAISFATAITLGESIDSYGVGSVLFSHRPEFKKGDFVARLLTCGEYSIIKEGSLLNKMDPNMGFPLSYHVRVFEFRGPTAYGEFVEVCKSKLGEKVFVSAASDSIGHLAGQYAKLHGCYVVGYAGSQEKVNFLKEILGYDDAFNYKQQIDLKSALKRCFP
;
A
#
# COMPACT_ATOMS: atom_id res chain seq x y z
N MET A 1 31.83 3.68 -8.98
CA MET A 1 30.93 2.51 -8.92
C MET A 1 29.62 2.91 -9.60
N PRO A 2 29.16 2.22 -10.66
CA PRO A 2 27.83 2.46 -11.18
C PRO A 2 26.79 2.17 -10.10
N PRO A 3 25.67 2.91 -10.04
CA PRO A 3 24.61 2.64 -9.07
C PRO A 3 24.16 1.19 -9.24
N LYS A 4 24.12 0.42 -8.14
CA LYS A 4 23.55 -0.93 -8.15
C LYS A 4 22.12 -0.84 -8.70
N PRO A 5 21.70 -1.71 -9.64
CA PRO A 5 20.31 -1.74 -10.08
C PRO A 5 19.42 -1.94 -8.85
N GLY A 6 18.61 -0.92 -8.55
CA GLY A 6 17.80 -0.89 -7.35
C GLY A 6 16.62 -1.85 -7.50
N TYR A 7 16.62 -2.93 -6.74
CA TYR A 7 15.50 -3.84 -6.61
C TYR A 7 14.63 -3.40 -5.42
N HIS A 8 13.33 -3.25 -5.66
CA HIS A 8 12.36 -2.88 -4.63
C HIS A 8 11.25 -3.92 -4.59
N VAL A 9 11.04 -4.52 -3.43
CA VAL A 9 9.96 -5.49 -3.19
C VAL A 9 9.07 -4.97 -2.07
N SER A 10 7.76 -5.05 -2.27
CA SER A 10 6.76 -4.75 -1.26
C SER A 10 6.54 -5.98 -0.38
N ILE A 11 6.63 -5.84 0.95
CA ILE A 11 6.14 -6.86 1.90
C ILE A 11 4.88 -6.28 2.56
N ASP A 12 3.74 -6.54 1.94
CA ASP A 12 2.43 -6.04 2.35
C ASP A 12 1.67 -7.10 3.18
N PRO A 13 0.75 -6.72 4.09
CA PRO A 13 -0.12 -7.66 4.81
C PRO A 13 -0.85 -8.69 3.92
N TYR A 14 -1.02 -8.42 2.63
CA TYR A 14 -1.42 -9.39 1.62
C TYR A 14 -0.63 -10.71 1.69
N GLN A 15 0.68 -10.66 1.95
CA GLN A 15 1.50 -11.86 2.08
C GLN A 15 1.07 -12.73 3.26
N ILE A 16 0.60 -12.13 4.36
CA ILE A 16 0.06 -12.88 5.50
C ILE A 16 -1.18 -13.68 5.09
N ASN A 17 -2.04 -13.12 4.23
CA ASN A 17 -3.22 -13.84 3.74
C ASN A 17 -2.86 -15.04 2.87
N ARG A 18 -1.73 -15.00 2.16
CA ARG A 18 -1.23 -16.13 1.36
C ARG A 18 -0.52 -17.20 2.18
N MET A 19 -0.07 -16.86 3.40
CA MET A 19 0.55 -17.79 4.34
C MET A 19 -0.47 -18.53 5.23
N LYS A 20 -1.73 -18.08 5.26
CA LYS A 20 -2.78 -18.67 6.11
C LYS A 20 -3.50 -19.79 5.38
N ILE A 21 -3.53 -20.98 5.99
CA ILE A 21 -4.41 -22.10 5.58
C ILE A 21 -5.77 -21.99 6.28
N GLN A 22 -5.78 -21.52 7.53
CA GLN A 22 -6.96 -21.27 8.35
C GLN A 22 -6.65 -20.12 9.32
N SER A 23 -7.60 -19.22 9.56
CA SER A 23 -7.51 -18.23 10.64
C SER A 23 -8.85 -18.18 11.37
N SER A 24 -8.78 -18.20 12.71
CA SER A 24 -9.95 -18.18 13.60
C SER A 24 -10.70 -16.85 13.61
N SER A 25 -10.11 -15.79 13.03
CA SER A 25 -10.66 -14.43 13.02
C SER A 25 -10.79 -13.81 11.62
N GLN A 26 -10.25 -14.45 10.57
CA GLN A 26 -10.28 -13.94 9.20
C GLN A 26 -10.32 -15.11 8.20
N GLY A 27 -11.19 -15.07 7.20
CA GLY A 27 -11.15 -16.02 6.08
C GLY A 27 -9.95 -15.75 5.17
N ALA A 28 -9.40 -16.80 4.54
CA ALA A 28 -8.45 -16.59 3.45
C ALA A 28 -9.14 -15.85 2.31
N ILE A 29 -8.47 -14.83 1.77
CA ILE A 29 -8.98 -14.06 0.65
C ILE A 29 -9.04 -14.99 -0.58
N SER A 30 -10.23 -15.17 -1.16
CA SER A 30 -10.46 -16.15 -2.24
C SER A 30 -9.62 -15.93 -3.50
N PHE A 31 -9.17 -14.70 -3.73
CA PHE A 31 -8.32 -14.33 -4.87
C PHE A 31 -6.81 -14.37 -4.57
N ALA A 32 -6.40 -14.66 -3.34
CA ALA A 32 -4.99 -14.74 -2.96
C ALA A 32 -4.47 -16.18 -3.11
N THR A 33 -3.59 -16.42 -4.08
CA THR A 33 -2.95 -17.73 -4.25
C THR A 33 -2.05 -18.04 -3.05
N ALA A 34 -2.28 -19.17 -2.38
CA ALA A 34 -1.48 -19.60 -1.24
C ALA A 34 0.01 -19.74 -1.59
N ILE A 35 0.88 -19.46 -0.63
CA ILE A 35 2.31 -19.74 -0.76
C ILE A 35 2.52 -21.23 -0.50
N THR A 36 3.08 -21.95 -1.48
CA THR A 36 3.48 -23.34 -1.32
C THR A 36 4.84 -23.42 -0.64
N LEU A 37 4.98 -24.30 0.34
CA LEU A 37 6.27 -24.55 0.99
C LEU A 37 7.29 -25.09 -0.01
N GLY A 38 8.50 -24.53 0.00
CA GLY A 38 9.58 -24.92 -0.92
C GLY A 38 9.55 -24.24 -2.28
N GLU A 39 8.49 -23.48 -2.60
CA GLU A 39 8.41 -22.67 -3.82
C GLU A 39 8.85 -21.23 -3.56
N SER A 40 9.20 -20.54 -4.65
CA SER A 40 9.55 -19.12 -4.61
C SER A 40 8.34 -18.26 -4.22
N ILE A 41 8.56 -17.29 -3.33
CA ILE A 41 7.52 -16.33 -2.95
C ILE A 41 7.51 -15.19 -3.95
N ASP A 42 6.39 -14.97 -4.63
CA ASP A 42 6.22 -13.77 -5.44
C ASP A 42 5.66 -12.61 -4.61
N SER A 43 6.08 -11.39 -4.93
CA SER A 43 5.50 -10.18 -4.38
C SER A 43 5.53 -9.06 -5.41
N TYR A 44 4.71 -8.04 -5.19
CA TYR A 44 4.78 -6.85 -6.02
C TYR A 44 6.14 -6.18 -5.87
N GLY A 45 6.75 -5.86 -7.01
CA GLY A 45 8.10 -5.32 -7.04
C GLY A 45 8.45 -4.69 -8.37
N VAL A 46 9.60 -4.01 -8.36
CA VAL A 46 10.19 -3.34 -9.50
C VAL A 46 11.55 -3.92 -9.80
N GLY A 47 11.78 -4.20 -11.08
CA GLY A 47 13.05 -4.70 -11.59
C GLY A 47 13.41 -4.07 -12.94
N SER A 48 14.70 -4.10 -13.26
CA SER A 48 15.21 -3.75 -14.59
C SER A 48 15.33 -5.00 -15.46
N VAL A 49 14.86 -4.91 -16.70
CA VAL A 49 15.01 -5.99 -17.68
C VAL A 49 16.48 -6.18 -18.00
N LEU A 50 17.01 -7.38 -17.73
CA LEU A 50 18.38 -7.76 -18.10
C LEU A 50 18.44 -8.38 -19.50
N PHE A 51 17.45 -9.20 -19.82
CA PHE A 51 17.30 -9.92 -21.07
C PHE A 51 15.82 -10.23 -21.32
N SER A 52 15.39 -10.21 -22.59
CA SER A 52 13.99 -10.44 -22.98
C SER A 52 13.92 -11.03 -24.39
N HIS A 53 13.07 -12.04 -24.58
CA HIS A 53 12.64 -12.52 -25.90
C HIS A 53 11.36 -11.81 -26.40
N ARG A 54 10.71 -11.02 -25.53
CA ARG A 54 9.49 -10.26 -25.83
C ARG A 54 9.87 -8.91 -26.46
N PRO A 55 9.41 -8.60 -27.68
CA PRO A 55 9.85 -7.40 -28.42
C PRO A 55 9.47 -6.07 -27.72
N GLU A 56 8.45 -6.06 -26.88
CA GLU A 56 8.00 -4.89 -26.13
C GLU A 56 8.93 -4.50 -24.94
N PHE A 57 9.79 -5.44 -24.49
CA PHE A 57 10.74 -5.23 -23.39
C PHE A 57 12.18 -5.30 -23.88
N LYS A 58 12.96 -4.26 -23.57
CA LYS A 58 14.37 -4.13 -23.92
C LYS A 58 15.21 -4.09 -22.65
N LYS A 59 16.47 -4.49 -22.78
CA LYS A 59 17.44 -4.38 -21.68
C LYS A 59 17.49 -2.94 -21.15
N GLY A 60 17.38 -2.80 -19.84
CA GLY A 60 17.35 -1.51 -19.14
C GLY A 60 15.95 -0.95 -18.90
N ASP A 61 14.90 -1.49 -19.52
CA ASP A 61 13.53 -1.10 -19.20
C ASP A 61 13.18 -1.44 -17.75
N PHE A 62 12.47 -0.55 -17.06
CA PHE A 62 11.91 -0.84 -15.75
C PHE A 62 10.50 -1.41 -15.88
N VAL A 63 10.22 -2.44 -15.08
CA VAL A 63 8.92 -3.10 -15.04
C VAL A 63 8.42 -3.25 -13.61
N ALA A 64 7.10 -3.15 -13.42
CA ALA A 64 6.40 -3.46 -12.16
C ALA A 64 5.38 -4.57 -12.37
N ARG A 65 5.40 -5.58 -11.49
CA ARG A 65 4.33 -6.56 -11.29
C ARG A 65 4.65 -7.45 -10.08
N LEU A 66 3.94 -8.57 -9.94
CA LEU A 66 4.35 -9.71 -9.15
C LEU A 66 5.66 -10.26 -9.73
N LEU A 67 6.74 -10.13 -8.96
CA LEU A 67 8.06 -10.65 -9.23
C LEU A 67 8.43 -11.63 -8.12
N THR A 68 9.31 -12.57 -8.41
CA THR A 68 9.87 -13.44 -7.38
C THR A 68 10.70 -12.62 -6.40
N CYS A 69 10.49 -12.86 -5.10
CA CYS A 69 11.26 -12.26 -4.02
C CYS A 69 12.67 -12.86 -4.01
N GLY A 70 13.54 -12.30 -4.84
CA GLY A 70 14.94 -12.69 -5.01
C GLY A 70 15.68 -11.67 -5.86
N GLU A 71 16.98 -11.92 -6.10
CA GLU A 71 17.81 -11.02 -6.92
C GLU A 71 17.44 -11.06 -8.41
N TYR A 72 16.89 -12.18 -8.87
CA TYR A 72 16.49 -12.39 -10.26
C TYR A 72 15.10 -13.03 -10.31
N SER A 73 14.31 -12.63 -11.30
CA SER A 73 12.99 -13.21 -11.58
C SER A 73 12.94 -13.62 -13.04
N ILE A 74 12.53 -14.86 -13.30
CA ILE A 74 12.28 -15.35 -14.66
C ILE A 74 10.79 -15.23 -14.93
N ILE A 75 10.42 -14.33 -15.84
CA ILE A 75 9.03 -14.10 -16.21
C ILE A 75 8.69 -14.95 -17.43
N LYS A 76 7.72 -15.87 -17.27
CA LYS A 76 7.24 -16.75 -18.33
C LYS A 76 6.39 -15.98 -19.35
N GLU A 77 6.24 -16.54 -20.55
CA GLU A 77 5.32 -16.01 -21.54
C GLU A 77 3.88 -15.99 -21.01
N GLY A 78 3.09 -14.99 -21.45
CA GLY A 78 1.72 -14.78 -20.98
C GLY A 78 1.60 -14.03 -19.64
N SER A 79 2.68 -13.88 -18.87
CA SER A 79 2.66 -13.04 -17.67
C SER A 79 2.54 -11.56 -18.04
N LEU A 80 1.59 -10.87 -17.42
CA LEU A 80 1.43 -9.43 -17.57
C LEU A 80 2.57 -8.71 -16.84
N LEU A 81 3.22 -7.75 -17.49
CA LEU A 81 4.21 -6.85 -16.91
C LEU A 81 3.81 -5.42 -17.27
N ASN A 82 3.89 -4.50 -16.31
CA ASN A 82 3.67 -3.10 -16.57
C ASN A 82 5.03 -2.45 -16.85
N LYS A 83 5.24 -2.01 -18.09
CA LYS A 83 6.41 -1.21 -18.44
C LYS A 83 6.27 0.18 -17.85
N MET A 84 7.34 0.68 -17.24
CA MET A 84 7.36 2.02 -16.66
C MET A 84 7.78 3.07 -17.67
N ASP A 85 7.21 4.27 -17.56
CA ASP A 85 7.73 5.44 -18.24
C ASP A 85 8.96 5.96 -17.47
N PRO A 86 10.16 5.94 -18.07
CA PRO A 86 11.36 6.47 -17.43
C PRO A 86 11.29 7.99 -17.18
N ASN A 87 10.39 8.70 -17.85
CA ASN A 87 10.24 10.16 -17.71
C ASN A 87 9.29 10.57 -16.58
N MET A 88 8.74 9.63 -15.81
CA MET A 88 7.76 9.94 -14.77
C MET A 88 8.33 10.80 -13.63
N GLY A 89 9.66 10.90 -13.51
CA GLY A 89 10.33 11.82 -12.59
C GLY A 89 10.25 11.44 -11.11
N PHE A 90 9.60 10.34 -10.76
CA PHE A 90 9.47 9.83 -9.39
C PHE A 90 10.48 8.72 -9.08
N PRO A 91 10.88 8.54 -7.81
CA PRO A 91 11.69 7.40 -7.40
C PRO A 91 11.01 6.06 -7.71
N LEU A 92 11.77 5.07 -8.16
CA LEU A 92 11.24 3.72 -8.50
C LEU A 92 10.44 3.07 -7.37
N SER A 93 10.80 3.35 -6.12
CA SER A 93 10.11 2.83 -4.94
C SER A 93 8.65 3.28 -4.82
N TYR A 94 8.25 4.36 -5.50
CA TYR A 94 6.86 4.85 -5.49
C TYR A 94 5.95 3.92 -6.27
N HIS A 95 6.49 3.26 -7.30
CA HIS A 95 5.75 2.30 -8.11
C HIS A 95 5.46 0.98 -7.40
N VAL A 96 6.16 0.68 -6.31
CA VAL A 96 5.93 -0.50 -5.44
C VAL A 96 5.02 -0.16 -4.26
N ARG A 97 4.64 1.13 -4.13
CA ARG A 97 3.90 1.67 -3.00
C ARG A 97 2.65 2.40 -3.48
N VAL A 98 2.79 3.69 -3.77
CA VAL A 98 1.67 4.61 -4.00
C VAL A 98 1.03 4.37 -5.37
N PHE A 99 1.82 4.19 -6.43
CA PHE A 99 1.27 4.04 -7.79
C PHE A 99 0.80 2.63 -8.13
N GLU A 100 0.95 1.69 -7.21
CA GLU A 100 0.60 0.31 -7.42
C GLU A 100 -0.83 0.02 -6.97
N PHE A 101 -1.11 -1.08 -6.26
CA PHE A 101 -2.46 -1.37 -5.79
C PHE A 101 -2.96 -0.38 -4.73
N ARG A 102 -2.06 0.22 -3.93
CA ARG A 102 -2.44 0.94 -2.70
C ARG A 102 -3.06 2.32 -2.98
N GLY A 103 -2.52 3.08 -3.93
CA GLY A 103 -3.05 4.39 -4.31
C GLY A 103 -4.43 4.32 -4.97
N PRO A 104 -4.63 3.51 -6.02
CA PRO A 104 -5.93 3.24 -6.61
C PRO A 104 -6.93 2.68 -5.61
N THR A 105 -6.51 1.81 -4.68
CA THR A 105 -7.39 1.33 -3.61
C THR A 105 -7.83 2.48 -2.71
N ALA A 106 -6.90 3.29 -2.19
CA ALA A 106 -7.23 4.44 -1.36
C ALA A 106 -8.13 5.45 -2.09
N TYR A 107 -7.87 5.66 -3.39
CA TYR A 107 -8.68 6.52 -4.24
C TYR A 107 -10.07 5.95 -4.46
N GLY A 108 -10.20 4.68 -4.85
CA GLY A 108 -11.47 4.01 -5.10
C GLY A 108 -12.33 3.90 -3.84
N GLU A 109 -11.73 3.53 -2.70
CA GLU A 109 -12.42 3.52 -1.41
C GLU A 109 -12.98 4.90 -1.07
N PHE A 110 -12.18 5.96 -1.24
CA PHE A 110 -12.63 7.30 -0.89
C PHE A 110 -13.68 7.85 -1.89
N VAL A 111 -13.37 7.79 -3.19
CA VAL A 111 -14.18 8.42 -4.25
C VAL A 111 -15.44 7.61 -4.57
N GLU A 112 -15.33 6.29 -4.68
CA GLU A 112 -16.45 5.45 -5.11
C GLU A 112 -17.26 4.90 -3.93
N VAL A 113 -16.63 4.57 -2.81
CA VAL A 113 -17.31 3.95 -1.66
C VAL A 113 -17.76 4.99 -0.63
N CYS A 114 -16.84 5.81 -0.12
CA CYS A 114 -17.16 6.78 0.93
C CYS A 114 -18.03 7.95 0.42
N LYS A 115 -17.79 8.42 -0.82
CA LYS A 115 -18.53 9.54 -1.45
C LYS A 115 -18.75 10.74 -0.51
N SER A 116 -17.72 11.05 0.27
CA SER A 116 -17.80 12.03 1.34
C SER A 116 -18.03 13.44 0.79
N LYS A 117 -18.84 14.21 1.50
CA LYS A 117 -19.16 15.60 1.16
C LYS A 117 -18.31 16.57 1.98
N LEU A 118 -18.19 17.78 1.46
CA LEU A 118 -17.53 18.89 2.14
C LEU A 118 -18.11 19.06 3.55
N GLY A 119 -17.23 19.14 4.55
CA GLY A 119 -17.60 19.32 5.96
C GLY A 119 -18.04 18.05 6.70
N GLU A 120 -18.10 16.89 6.04
CA GLU A 120 -18.39 15.63 6.72
C GLU A 120 -17.22 15.17 7.62
N LYS A 121 -17.55 14.32 8.58
CA LYS A 121 -16.61 13.74 9.54
C LYS A 121 -16.18 12.36 9.06
N VAL A 122 -14.90 12.18 8.81
CA VAL A 122 -14.30 10.95 8.32
C VAL A 122 -13.43 10.35 9.40
N PHE A 123 -13.60 9.05 9.64
CA PHE A 123 -12.75 8.28 10.54
C PHE A 123 -11.92 7.26 9.74
N VAL A 124 -10.61 7.25 9.96
CA VAL A 124 -9.68 6.31 9.30
C VAL A 124 -9.04 5.40 10.34
N SER A 125 -9.35 4.10 10.26
CA SER A 125 -8.67 3.08 11.06
C SER A 125 -7.26 2.80 10.54
N ALA A 126 -6.32 2.49 11.44
CA ALA A 126 -4.92 2.23 11.08
C ALA A 126 -4.36 3.32 10.15
N ALA A 127 -4.64 4.58 10.49
CA ALA A 127 -4.44 5.74 9.62
C ALA A 127 -2.99 5.97 9.18
N SER A 128 -2.02 5.42 9.92
CA SER A 128 -0.59 5.51 9.57
C SER A 128 -0.12 4.50 8.54
N ASP A 129 -0.97 3.53 8.18
CA ASP A 129 -0.60 2.43 7.30
C ASP A 129 -0.73 2.85 5.83
N SER A 130 -0.28 1.98 4.93
CA SER A 130 -0.04 2.27 3.52
C SER A 130 -1.22 2.82 2.73
N ILE A 131 -2.46 2.45 3.11
CA ILE A 131 -3.70 2.94 2.51
C ILE A 131 -4.27 4.08 3.36
N GLY A 132 -4.28 3.92 4.69
CA GLY A 132 -4.87 4.89 5.61
C GLY A 132 -4.27 6.29 5.49
N HIS A 133 -2.95 6.39 5.27
CA HIS A 133 -2.31 7.70 5.14
C HIS A 133 -2.78 8.45 3.89
N LEU A 134 -3.02 7.73 2.78
CA LEU A 134 -3.56 8.30 1.54
C LEU A 134 -5.03 8.64 1.67
N ALA A 135 -5.84 7.73 2.24
CA ALA A 135 -7.28 7.92 2.44
C ALA A 135 -7.58 9.19 3.25
N GLY A 136 -6.84 9.42 4.34
CA GLY A 136 -6.98 10.65 5.12
C GLY A 136 -6.59 11.91 4.36
N GLN A 137 -5.51 11.87 3.58
CA GLN A 137 -5.12 13.01 2.75
C GLN A 137 -6.16 13.32 1.67
N TYR A 138 -6.77 12.30 1.03
CA TYR A 138 -7.88 12.51 0.11
C TYR A 138 -9.09 13.14 0.81
N ALA A 139 -9.45 12.67 2.00
CA ALA A 139 -10.53 13.24 2.79
C ALA A 139 -10.26 14.71 3.18
N LYS A 140 -9.02 15.04 3.58
CA LYS A 140 -8.61 16.43 3.84
C LYS A 140 -8.71 17.31 2.60
N LEU A 141 -8.27 16.82 1.44
CA LEU A 141 -8.40 17.55 0.17
C LEU A 141 -9.85 17.78 -0.24
N HIS A 142 -10.79 16.91 0.16
CA HIS A 142 -12.22 17.10 -0.03
C HIS A 142 -12.89 17.97 1.05
N GLY A 143 -12.10 18.55 1.96
CA GLY A 143 -12.55 19.44 3.02
C GLY A 143 -13.37 18.74 4.11
N CYS A 144 -13.10 17.46 4.35
CA CYS A 144 -13.65 16.73 5.49
C CYS A 144 -12.88 17.05 6.78
N TYR A 145 -13.54 16.82 7.93
CA TYR A 145 -12.91 16.72 9.23
C TYR A 145 -12.47 15.27 9.46
N VAL A 146 -11.16 15.03 9.57
CA VAL A 146 -10.57 13.69 9.51
C VAL A 146 -9.92 13.35 10.84
N VAL A 147 -10.38 12.24 11.43
CA VAL A 147 -9.79 11.64 12.63
C VAL A 147 -9.25 10.26 12.31
N GLY A 148 -8.12 9.89 12.90
CA GLY A 148 -7.57 8.54 12.75
C GLY A 148 -7.02 7.95 14.04
N TYR A 149 -6.68 6.66 14.00
CA TYR A 149 -5.85 6.06 15.06
C TYR A 149 -4.64 5.34 14.50
N ALA A 150 -3.61 5.26 15.33
CA ALA A 150 -2.39 4.50 15.05
C ALA A 150 -1.88 3.77 16.29
N GLY A 151 -0.92 2.86 16.11
CA GLY A 151 -0.42 1.97 17.17
C GLY A 151 0.77 2.48 17.98
N SER A 152 1.20 3.73 17.79
CA SER A 152 2.23 4.39 18.59
C SER A 152 2.01 5.91 18.59
N GLN A 153 2.62 6.61 19.56
CA GLN A 153 2.50 8.07 19.63
C GLN A 153 3.26 8.76 18.49
N GLU A 154 4.39 8.22 18.03
CA GLU A 154 5.10 8.84 16.89
C GLU A 154 4.23 8.81 15.63
N LYS A 155 3.50 7.70 15.41
CA LYS A 155 2.56 7.59 14.30
C LYS A 155 1.41 8.58 14.44
N VAL A 156 0.89 8.81 15.64
CA VAL A 156 -0.16 9.81 15.89
C VAL A 156 0.34 11.22 15.56
N ASN A 157 1.54 11.58 16.01
CA ASN A 157 2.14 12.88 15.71
C ASN A 157 2.34 13.04 14.20
N PHE A 158 2.82 12.00 13.51
CA PHE A 158 2.94 11.99 12.06
C PHE A 158 1.60 12.27 11.35
N LEU A 159 0.48 11.68 11.81
CA LEU A 159 -0.84 11.93 11.24
C LEU A 159 -1.25 13.40 11.37
N LYS A 160 -1.06 13.99 12.54
CA LYS A 160 -1.51 15.37 12.83
C LYS A 160 -0.59 16.41 12.21
N GLU A 161 0.71 16.27 12.41
CA GLU A 161 1.71 17.28 12.06
C GLU A 161 2.12 17.23 10.59
N ILE A 162 2.22 16.03 10.00
CA ILE A 162 2.71 15.85 8.63
C ILE A 162 1.57 15.63 7.65
N LEU A 163 0.58 14.80 7.99
CA LEU A 163 -0.53 14.49 7.07
C LEU A 163 -1.73 15.44 7.21
N GLY A 164 -1.77 16.27 8.26
CA GLY A 164 -2.82 17.26 8.46
C GLY A 164 -4.16 16.68 8.91
N TYR A 165 -4.17 15.51 9.57
CA TYR A 165 -5.36 15.02 10.26
C TYR A 165 -5.78 16.03 11.34
N ASP A 166 -7.09 16.24 11.49
CA ASP A 166 -7.60 17.19 12.49
C ASP A 166 -7.41 16.67 13.92
N ASP A 167 -7.58 15.35 14.10
CA ASP A 167 -7.18 14.69 15.33
C ASP A 167 -6.73 13.24 15.10
N ALA A 168 -5.99 12.70 16.05
CA ALA A 168 -5.62 11.29 16.05
C ALA A 168 -5.26 10.81 17.46
N PHE A 169 -5.41 9.50 17.69
CA PHE A 169 -5.08 8.90 18.98
C PHE A 169 -4.37 7.54 18.86
N ASN A 170 -3.60 7.21 19.90
CA ASN A 170 -2.94 5.91 20.00
C ASN A 170 -3.92 4.90 20.62
N TYR A 171 -4.42 3.95 19.81
CA TYR A 171 -5.44 3.00 20.27
C TYR A 171 -4.96 2.09 21.40
N LYS A 172 -3.64 1.83 21.48
CA LYS A 172 -3.05 0.99 22.54
C LYS A 172 -3.03 1.66 23.91
N GLN A 173 -3.21 2.98 23.96
CA GLN A 173 -3.25 3.77 25.19
C GLN A 173 -4.69 4.11 25.61
N GLN A 174 -5.70 3.63 24.86
CA GLN A 174 -7.10 3.87 25.21
C GLN A 174 -7.68 2.67 25.93
N ILE A 175 -8.34 2.92 27.07
CA ILE A 175 -9.11 1.90 27.80
C ILE A 175 -10.42 1.61 27.06
N ASP A 176 -11.06 2.66 26.53
CA ASP A 176 -12.29 2.56 25.74
C ASP A 176 -12.18 3.38 24.45
N LEU A 177 -12.30 2.69 23.31
CA LEU A 177 -12.24 3.31 21.98
C LEU A 177 -13.44 4.21 21.72
N LYS A 178 -14.61 3.91 22.29
CA LYS A 178 -15.82 4.71 22.08
C LYS A 178 -15.69 6.09 22.71
N SER A 179 -15.12 6.16 23.92
CA SER A 179 -14.81 7.40 24.60
C SER A 179 -13.73 8.20 23.87
N ALA A 180 -12.71 7.53 23.31
CA ALA A 180 -11.69 8.18 22.50
C ALA A 180 -12.29 8.82 21.24
N LEU A 181 -13.16 8.11 20.52
CA LEU A 181 -13.85 8.63 19.34
C LEU A 181 -14.72 9.85 19.66
N LYS A 182 -15.50 9.80 20.75
CA LYS A 182 -16.33 10.94 21.20
C LYS A 182 -15.49 12.18 21.52
N ARG A 183 -14.26 12.01 22.02
CA ARG A 183 -13.37 13.13 22.33
C ARG A 183 -12.83 13.81 21.07
N CYS A 184 -12.55 13.03 20.03
CA CYS A 184 -11.92 13.52 18.80
C CYS A 184 -12.93 14.06 17.78
N PHE A 185 -14.22 13.70 17.87
CA PHE A 185 -15.25 14.26 17.01
C PHE A 185 -16.11 15.27 17.78
N PRO A 186 -16.06 16.58 17.43
CA PRO A 186 -16.91 17.60 18.05
C PRO A 186 -18.39 17.43 17.70
#